data_AF-A0A2U2S5M3-F1
#
_entry.id   AF-A0A2U2S5M3-F1
#
_cell.length_a   1.000
_cell.length_b   1.000
_cell.length_c   1.000
_cell.angle_alpha   90.00
_cell.angle_beta   90.00
_cell.angle_gamma   90.00
#
_symmetry.space_group_name_H-M   'P 1'
#
loop_
_entity.id
_entity.type
_entity.pdbx_description
1 polymer ?
#
loop_
_entity_poly.entity_id
_entity_poly.type
_entity_poly.pdbx_seq_one_letter_code
_entity_poly.pdbx_strand_id
1 'polypeptide(L)'
;AFVFGVIVHLLHIKRFEVVGKLAILLGFLGYSTAGMVLLFDLGKPFRFWHPVVYWQPHSLLWEITMCVVLYLTVLMAEMLPIVLEHPAICDNALTRRFAVFCKIRTAIVWLAEKLHSFSPVLAILGLSLSLLHQASLGATYSVLSGRGLWFNQSAPVQFVLSAVAGGVALLFFLSIVVFRIMRPGLVKDDVFYDLARISGAATLLLTYLRVWDWAVTNYYSFDREIALQTQLLDTIAPYSLTFWLGQALLPAIAGGFLLAAKRVRSFRFLIVMATIPIFNAILMRWNYNFSGLIASITYDPFTPNVILNSYTPTWVEFAIAGMVLSYWLLMFSLAARYLPFHRPGEETHPAH
;
A
#
# COMPACT_ATOMS: atom_id res chain seq x y z
N ALA A 1 5.04 2.63 4.51
CA ALA A 1 5.73 2.11 5.70
C ALA A 1 6.98 1.29 5.36
N PHE A 2 6.87 0.08 4.81
CA PHE A 2 7.97 -0.90 4.80
C PHE A 2 9.25 -0.48 4.03
N VAL A 3 9.13 0.09 2.82
CA VAL A 3 10.28 0.60 2.05
C VAL A 3 11.07 1.64 2.84
N PHE A 4 10.36 2.47 3.61
CA PHE A 4 10.98 3.49 4.45
C PHE A 4 11.48 2.94 5.78
N GLY A 5 10.91 1.86 6.30
CA GLY A 5 11.51 1.10 7.41
C GLY A 5 12.94 0.65 7.07
N VAL A 6 13.17 0.17 5.84
CA VAL A 6 14.51 -0.17 5.33
C VAL A 6 15.39 1.07 5.18
N ILE A 7 14.89 2.11 4.51
CA ILE A 7 15.69 3.31 4.20
C ILE A 7 16.09 4.06 5.48
N VAL A 8 15.21 4.12 6.48
CA VAL A 8 15.45 4.86 7.72
C VAL A 8 16.26 4.01 8.71
N HIS A 9 15.86 2.77 8.97
CA HIS A 9 16.46 1.95 10.04
C HIS A 9 17.60 1.06 9.58
N LEU A 10 17.54 0.51 8.35
CA LEU A 10 18.61 -0.36 7.84
C LEU A 10 19.73 0.47 7.21
N LEU A 11 19.38 1.44 6.36
CA LEU A 11 20.34 2.33 5.71
C LEU A 11 20.77 3.55 6.55
N HIS A 12 20.24 3.69 7.79
CA HIS A 12 20.59 4.73 8.76
C HIS A 12 20.48 6.17 8.23
N ILE A 13 19.61 6.42 7.25
CA ILE A 13 19.51 7.72 6.60
C ILE A 13 18.54 8.63 7.37
N LYS A 14 19.07 9.33 8.39
CA LYS A 14 18.32 10.23 9.29
C LYS A 14 17.43 11.26 8.58
N ARG A 15 17.77 11.70 7.36
CA ARG A 15 16.97 12.68 6.59
C ARG A 15 15.54 12.20 6.25
N PHE A 16 15.28 10.89 6.32
CA PHE A 16 13.95 10.33 6.07
C PHE A 16 13.14 10.10 7.34
N GLU A 17 13.64 10.43 8.54
CA GLU A 17 12.98 10.10 9.80
C GLU A 17 11.57 10.70 9.93
N VAL A 18 11.42 12.00 9.62
CA VAL A 18 10.13 12.71 9.66
C VAL A 18 9.14 12.14 8.64
N VAL A 19 9.63 11.84 7.44
CA VAL A 19 8.83 11.20 6.36
C VAL A 19 8.51 9.73 6.71
N GLY A 20 9.40 9.06 7.45
CA GLY A 20 9.22 7.71 7.96
C GLY A 20 8.04 7.61 8.93
N LYS A 21 7.92 8.56 9.87
CA LYS A 21 6.74 8.64 10.76
C LYS A 21 5.43 8.76 9.97
N LEU A 22 5.40 9.60 8.93
CA LEU A 22 4.26 9.68 8.03
C LEU A 22 4.04 8.35 7.27
N ALA A 23 5.10 7.69 6.82
CA ALA A 23 5.00 6.42 6.12
C ALA A 23 4.46 5.27 6.99
N ILE A 24 4.77 5.25 8.29
CA ILE A 24 4.23 4.30 9.27
C ILE A 24 2.73 4.59 9.48
N LEU A 25 2.36 5.86 9.68
CA LEU A 25 0.95 6.27 9.79
C LEU A 25 0.12 5.83 8.57
N LEU A 26 0.63 6.08 7.35
CA LEU A 26 -0.05 5.64 6.12
C LEU A 26 -0.14 4.12 6.02
N GLY A 27 0.89 3.39 6.49
CA GLY A 27 0.87 1.94 6.55
C GLY A 27 -0.21 1.42 7.51
N PHE A 28 -0.28 1.99 8.72
CA PHE A 28 -1.28 1.65 9.73
C PHE A 28 -2.70 1.91 9.21
N LEU A 29 -2.97 3.10 8.66
CA LEU A 29 -4.28 3.43 8.09
C LEU A 29 -4.64 2.54 6.89
N GLY A 30 -3.67 2.24 6.03
CA GLY A 30 -3.87 1.34 4.90
C GLY A 30 -4.27 -0.08 5.36
N TYR A 31 -3.54 -0.66 6.31
CA TYR A 31 -3.84 -2.00 6.81
C TYR A 31 -5.10 -2.05 7.67
N SER A 32 -5.42 -1.00 8.44
CA SER A 32 -6.67 -0.95 9.18
C SER A 32 -7.88 -0.89 8.23
N THR A 33 -7.80 -0.11 7.14
CA THR A 33 -8.85 -0.12 6.11
C THR A 33 -8.97 -1.46 5.38
N ALA A 34 -7.84 -2.11 5.07
CA ALA A 34 -7.87 -3.44 4.47
C ALA A 34 -8.54 -4.47 5.40
N GLY A 35 -8.25 -4.40 6.71
CA GLY A 35 -8.94 -5.19 7.73
C GLY A 35 -10.44 -4.93 7.77
N MET A 36 -10.87 -3.66 7.67
CA MET A 36 -12.29 -3.31 7.61
C MET A 36 -12.97 -3.92 6.38
N VAL A 37 -12.38 -3.79 5.18
CA VAL A 37 -12.92 -4.39 3.95
C VAL A 37 -13.06 -5.90 4.10
N LEU A 38 -12.02 -6.59 4.61
CA LEU A 38 -12.06 -8.03 4.85
C LEU A 38 -13.20 -8.45 5.79
N LEU A 39 -13.49 -7.66 6.82
CA LEU A 39 -14.60 -7.94 7.73
C LEU A 39 -15.97 -7.90 7.04
N PHE A 40 -16.15 -7.07 6.01
CA PHE A 40 -17.42 -7.04 5.26
C PHE A 40 -17.46 -8.08 4.14
N ASP A 41 -16.31 -8.43 3.56
CA ASP A 41 -16.22 -9.42 2.47
C ASP A 41 -16.33 -10.87 2.96
N LEU A 42 -16.02 -11.12 4.23
CA LEU A 42 -16.14 -12.46 4.82
C LEU A 42 -17.60 -12.84 5.05
N GLY A 43 -18.02 -13.97 4.47
CA GLY A 43 -19.37 -14.51 4.71
C GLY A 43 -19.68 -14.89 6.17
N LYS A 44 -18.66 -15.01 7.03
CA LYS A 44 -18.80 -15.25 8.49
C LYS A 44 -17.79 -14.40 9.27
N PRO A 45 -18.03 -13.09 9.44
CA PRO A 45 -17.03 -12.17 10.00
C PRO A 45 -16.66 -12.48 11.45
N PHE A 46 -17.61 -12.97 12.24
CA PHE A 46 -17.37 -13.36 13.64
C PHE A 46 -16.38 -14.53 13.81
N ARG A 47 -16.04 -15.24 12.72
CA ARG A 47 -15.07 -16.34 12.72
C ARG A 47 -13.67 -15.88 12.29
N PHE A 48 -13.40 -14.58 12.19
CA PHE A 48 -12.09 -14.05 11.78
C PHE A 48 -10.92 -14.52 12.67
N TRP A 49 -11.17 -14.86 13.93
CA TRP A 49 -10.15 -15.40 14.85
C TRP A 49 -9.73 -16.84 14.52
N HIS A 50 -10.55 -17.59 13.78
CA HIS A 50 -10.35 -19.02 13.58
C HIS A 50 -9.06 -19.36 12.80
N PRO A 51 -8.68 -18.68 11.71
CA PRO A 51 -7.41 -18.93 11.01
C PRO A 51 -6.15 -18.66 11.85
N VAL A 52 -6.26 -17.82 12.89
CA VAL A 52 -5.16 -17.50 13.80
C VAL A 52 -4.89 -18.65 14.78
N VAL A 53 -5.94 -19.38 15.16
CA VAL A 53 -5.87 -20.53 16.09
C VAL A 53 -5.67 -21.84 15.33
N TYR A 54 -6.46 -22.06 14.28
CA TYR A 54 -6.44 -23.27 13.47
C TYR A 54 -5.72 -23.01 12.15
N TRP A 55 -4.46 -23.44 12.10
CA TRP A 55 -3.55 -23.11 11.02
C TRP A 55 -3.80 -23.98 9.79
N GLN A 56 -3.74 -23.36 8.61
CA GLN A 56 -3.75 -24.06 7.32
C GLN A 56 -2.60 -23.56 6.43
N PRO A 57 -1.37 -24.04 6.64
CA PRO A 57 -0.17 -23.51 5.99
C PRO A 57 -0.13 -23.76 4.47
N HIS A 58 -0.96 -24.66 3.94
CA HIS A 58 -1.05 -24.91 2.51
C HIS A 58 -1.92 -23.89 1.76
N SER A 59 -2.59 -22.98 2.47
CA SER A 59 -3.45 -21.96 1.87
C SER A 59 -2.77 -20.60 1.86
N LEU A 60 -2.65 -20.00 0.67
CA LEU A 60 -2.19 -18.62 0.52
C LEU A 60 -3.10 -17.63 1.25
N LEU A 61 -4.40 -17.91 1.34
CA LEU A 61 -5.34 -17.04 2.05
C LEU A 61 -5.10 -17.05 3.56
N TRP A 62 -4.68 -18.19 4.12
CA TRP A 62 -4.24 -18.27 5.50
C TRP A 62 -2.96 -17.46 5.73
N GLU A 63 -1.97 -17.59 4.83
CA GLU A 63 -0.72 -16.85 4.91
C GLU A 63 -0.96 -15.33 4.86
N ILE A 64 -1.81 -14.88 3.93
CA ILE A 64 -2.23 -13.47 3.81
C ILE A 64 -2.89 -12.99 5.10
N THR A 65 -3.79 -13.80 5.69
CA THR A 65 -4.48 -13.47 6.95
C THR A 65 -3.49 -13.31 8.10
N MET A 66 -2.54 -14.24 8.25
CA MET A 66 -1.50 -14.16 9.28
C MET A 66 -0.61 -12.94 9.07
N CYS A 67 -0.22 -12.64 7.82
CA CYS A 67 0.55 -11.45 7.51
C CYS A 67 -0.20 -10.16 7.87
N VAL A 68 -1.50 -10.06 7.59
CA VAL A 68 -2.31 -8.88 7.96
C VAL A 68 -2.35 -8.71 9.48
N VAL A 69 -2.64 -9.77 10.23
CA VAL A 69 -2.74 -9.71 11.71
C VAL A 69 -1.39 -9.35 12.34
N LEU A 70 -0.32 -10.04 11.95
CA LEU A 70 1.02 -9.79 12.49
C LEU A 70 1.54 -8.41 12.07
N TYR A 71 1.34 -8.01 10.82
CA TYR A 71 1.82 -6.71 10.34
C TYR A 71 1.06 -5.54 10.95
N LEU A 72 -0.27 -5.66 11.12
CA LEU A 72 -1.05 -4.66 11.83
C LEU A 72 -0.58 -4.52 13.28
N THR A 73 -0.20 -5.63 13.92
CA THR A 73 0.37 -5.61 15.28
C THR A 73 1.72 -4.89 15.32
N VAL A 74 2.61 -5.17 14.36
CA VAL A 74 3.91 -4.47 14.24
C VAL A 74 3.70 -2.98 13.98
N LEU A 75 2.83 -2.60 13.03
CA LEU A 75 2.51 -1.21 12.74
C LEU A 75 1.92 -0.50 13.94
N MET A 76 1.05 -1.17 14.72
CA MET A 76 0.51 -0.61 15.94
C MET A 76 1.61 -0.40 16.99
N ALA A 77 2.55 -1.34 17.12
CA ALA A 77 3.70 -1.20 18.00
C ALA A 77 4.66 -0.06 17.58
N GLU A 78 4.86 0.17 16.28
CA GLU A 78 5.66 1.29 15.75
C GLU A 78 4.94 2.64 15.86
N MET A 79 3.61 2.65 15.69
CA MET A 79 2.79 3.86 15.85
C MET A 79 2.62 4.27 17.31
N LEU A 80 2.68 3.33 18.24
CA LEU A 80 2.40 3.57 19.65
C LEU A 80 3.34 4.64 20.25
N PRO A 81 4.68 4.58 20.11
CA PRO A 81 5.57 5.65 20.57
C PRO A 81 5.21 7.03 20.01
N ILE A 82 4.85 7.12 18.72
CA ILE A 82 4.50 8.38 18.05
C ILE A 82 3.23 8.99 18.67
N VAL A 83 2.24 8.14 19.00
CA VAL A 83 1.00 8.57 19.67
C VAL A 83 1.28 8.96 21.11
N LEU A 84 2.10 8.19 21.83
CA LEU A 84 2.40 8.41 23.24
C LEU A 84 3.27 9.64 23.50
N GLU A 85 4.14 10.01 22.57
CA GLU A 85 4.91 11.26 22.60
C GLU A 85 4.05 12.52 22.37
N HIS A 86 2.75 12.37 22.09
CA HIS A 86 1.86 13.50 21.85
C HIS A 86 1.75 14.44 23.08
N PRO A 87 1.91 15.77 22.91
CA PRO A 87 1.87 16.73 24.01
C PRO A 87 0.59 16.67 24.85
N ALA A 88 -0.57 16.44 24.25
CA ALA A 88 -1.81 16.27 25.02
C ALA A 88 -1.87 14.98 25.86
N ILE A 89 -1.00 13.99 25.64
CA ILE A 89 -0.91 12.81 26.52
C ILE A 89 0.12 13.07 27.63
N CYS A 90 1.25 13.71 27.27
CA CYS A 90 2.34 14.00 28.19
C CYS A 90 2.11 15.21 29.11
N ASP A 91 1.33 16.21 28.68
CA ASP A 91 1.25 17.56 29.30
C ASP A 91 -0.17 17.93 29.75
N ASN A 92 -1.05 16.94 29.93
CA ASN A 92 -2.39 17.18 30.46
C ASN A 92 -2.34 17.51 31.97
N ALA A 93 -2.94 18.64 32.36
CA ALA A 93 -3.07 19.07 33.76
C ALA A 93 -3.79 18.04 34.66
N LEU A 94 -4.66 17.18 34.09
CA LEU A 94 -5.31 16.08 34.79
C LEU A 94 -4.34 14.95 35.18
N THR A 95 -3.33 14.66 34.36
CA THR A 95 -2.35 13.58 34.59
C THR A 95 -1.42 13.91 35.77
N ARG A 96 -1.18 15.20 36.03
CA ARG A 96 -0.47 15.70 37.23
C ARG A 96 -1.31 15.61 38.51
N ARG A 97 -2.64 15.59 38.39
CA ARG A 97 -3.57 15.72 39.53
C ARG A 97 -3.89 14.39 40.22
N PHE A 98 -3.73 13.25 39.52
CA PHE A 98 -4.05 11.92 40.04
C PHE A 98 -2.85 10.96 39.95
N ALA A 99 -2.43 10.38 41.07
CA ALA A 99 -1.26 9.50 41.18
C ALA A 99 -1.33 8.23 40.29
N VAL A 100 -2.54 7.73 40.00
CA VAL A 100 -2.77 6.57 39.12
C VAL A 100 -2.38 6.90 37.68
N PHE A 101 -2.74 8.09 37.19
CA PHE A 101 -2.40 8.54 35.84
C PHE A 101 -0.90 8.82 35.68
N CYS A 102 -0.22 9.21 36.76
CA CYS A 102 1.24 9.34 36.78
C CYS A 102 1.93 7.97 36.64
N LYS A 103 1.46 6.92 37.34
CA LYS A 103 1.98 5.54 37.17
C LYS A 103 1.74 4.99 35.76
N ILE A 104 0.56 5.24 35.18
CA ILE A 104 0.24 4.86 33.81
C ILE A 104 1.17 5.57 32.82
N ARG A 105 1.42 6.89 33.00
CA ARG A 105 2.39 7.64 32.20
C ARG A 105 3.79 7.03 32.27
N THR A 106 4.30 6.70 33.45
CA THR A 106 5.63 6.10 33.60
C THR A 106 5.72 4.73 32.92
N ALA A 107 4.68 3.90 33.04
CA ALA A 107 4.61 2.61 32.34
C ALA A 107 4.57 2.78 30.81
N ILE A 108 3.83 3.78 30.33
CA ILE A 108 3.73 4.15 28.92
C ILE A 108 5.06 4.65 28.35
N VAL A 109 5.76 5.53 29.06
CA VAL A 109 7.08 6.04 28.66
C VAL A 109 8.11 4.93 28.66
N TRP A 110 8.12 4.08 29.70
CA TRP A 110 8.97 2.89 29.75
C TRP A 110 8.72 1.93 28.58
N LEU A 111 7.44 1.71 28.22
CA LEU A 111 7.06 0.88 27.09
C LEU A 111 7.52 1.51 25.76
N ALA A 112 7.35 2.83 25.59
CA ALA A 112 7.80 3.56 24.41
C ALA A 112 9.33 3.49 24.24
N GLU A 113 10.10 3.67 25.33
CA GLU A 113 11.56 3.54 25.32
C GLU A 113 12.00 2.12 24.95
N LYS A 114 11.35 1.11 25.51
CA LYS A 114 11.60 -0.30 25.14
C LYS A 114 11.28 -0.57 23.68
N LEU A 115 10.11 -0.15 23.20
CA LEU A 115 9.71 -0.31 21.80
C LEU A 115 10.65 0.42 20.84
N HIS A 116 11.11 1.62 21.18
CA HIS A 116 12.08 2.37 20.40
C HIS A 116 13.43 1.63 20.31
N SER A 117 13.87 1.01 21.41
CA SER A 117 15.07 0.14 21.41
C SER A 117 14.90 -1.07 20.49
N PHE A 118 13.70 -1.65 20.41
CA PHE A 118 13.36 -2.75 19.50
C PHE A 118 12.96 -2.29 18.08
N SER A 119 12.93 -0.99 17.79
CA SER A 119 12.48 -0.43 16.51
C SER A 119 13.20 -1.02 15.29
N PRO A 120 14.53 -1.27 15.31
CA PRO A 120 15.20 -1.91 14.16
C PRO A 120 14.69 -3.33 13.88
N VAL A 121 14.40 -4.11 14.92
CA VAL A 121 13.86 -5.47 14.78
C VAL A 121 12.42 -5.42 14.27
N LEU A 122 11.59 -4.52 14.81
CA LEU A 122 10.23 -4.29 14.33
C LEU A 122 10.21 -3.85 12.87
N ALA A 123 11.15 -3.00 12.45
CA ALA A 123 11.27 -2.57 11.06
C ALA A 123 11.62 -3.73 10.11
N ILE A 124 12.52 -4.64 10.53
CA ILE A 124 12.87 -5.85 9.75
C ILE A 124 11.68 -6.82 9.68
N LEU A 125 11.02 -7.08 10.80
CA LEU A 125 9.82 -7.93 10.84
C LEU A 125 8.69 -7.33 9.98
N GLY A 126 8.46 -6.03 10.12
CA GLY A 126 7.48 -5.29 9.34
C GLY A 126 7.79 -5.32 7.85
N LEU A 127 9.06 -5.19 7.46
CA LEU A 127 9.48 -5.36 6.08
C LEU A 127 9.16 -6.75 5.55
N SER A 128 9.62 -7.78 6.25
CA SER A 128 9.44 -9.17 5.83
C SER A 128 7.95 -9.51 5.70
N LEU A 129 7.14 -9.17 6.69
CA LEU A 129 5.70 -9.39 6.68
C LEU A 129 4.98 -8.62 5.57
N SER A 130 5.42 -7.39 5.26
CA SER A 130 4.82 -6.60 4.19
C SER A 130 5.17 -7.13 2.80
N LEU A 131 6.41 -7.55 2.59
CA LEU A 131 6.84 -8.20 1.35
C LEU A 131 6.11 -9.53 1.16
N LEU A 132 6.06 -10.37 2.20
CA LEU A 132 5.31 -11.63 2.18
C LEU A 132 3.84 -11.37 1.85
N HIS A 133 3.19 -10.41 2.52
CA HIS A 133 1.79 -10.09 2.24
C HIS A 133 1.54 -9.72 0.76
N GLN A 134 2.34 -8.80 0.20
CA GLN A 134 2.14 -8.37 -1.20
C GLN A 134 2.51 -9.47 -2.20
N ALA A 135 3.56 -10.24 -1.92
CA ALA A 135 3.97 -11.36 -2.76
C ALA A 135 2.92 -12.48 -2.73
N SER A 136 2.43 -12.85 -1.55
CA SER A 136 1.45 -13.93 -1.38
C SER A 136 0.07 -13.54 -1.90
N LEU A 137 -0.31 -12.26 -1.82
CA LEU A 137 -1.49 -11.73 -2.52
C LEU A 137 -1.34 -11.90 -4.04
N GLY A 138 -0.19 -11.58 -4.62
CA GLY A 138 0.08 -11.83 -6.04
C GLY A 138 0.16 -13.32 -6.38
N ALA A 139 0.70 -14.14 -5.47
CA ALA A 139 0.81 -15.60 -5.63
C ALA A 139 -0.55 -16.28 -5.72
N THR A 140 -1.61 -15.68 -5.19
CA THR A 140 -2.98 -16.20 -5.38
C THR A 140 -3.31 -16.35 -6.86
N TYR A 141 -2.83 -15.44 -7.72
CA TYR A 141 -3.02 -15.53 -9.18
C TYR A 141 -2.04 -16.50 -9.84
N SER A 142 -0.91 -16.81 -9.19
CA SER A 142 0.10 -17.74 -9.69
C SER A 142 -0.24 -19.20 -9.46
N VAL A 143 -1.16 -19.51 -8.55
CA VAL A 143 -1.59 -20.89 -8.27
C VAL A 143 -2.87 -21.29 -9.00
N LEU A 144 -3.54 -20.35 -9.68
CA LEU A 144 -4.77 -20.59 -10.43
C LEU A 144 -4.51 -21.21 -11.81
N SER A 145 -3.82 -22.35 -11.83
CA SER A 145 -3.58 -23.07 -13.08
C SER A 145 -4.90 -23.39 -13.79
N GLY A 146 -4.93 -23.21 -15.12
CA GLY A 146 -6.13 -23.42 -15.93
C GLY A 146 -7.14 -22.26 -15.94
N ARG A 147 -6.84 -21.12 -15.33
CA ARG A 147 -7.69 -19.91 -15.36
C ARG A 147 -7.26 -18.86 -16.40
N GLY A 148 -6.68 -19.27 -17.53
CA GLY A 148 -6.35 -18.39 -18.65
C GLY A 148 -5.60 -17.12 -18.25
N LEU A 149 -6.13 -15.94 -18.64
CA LEU A 149 -5.59 -14.61 -18.27
C LEU A 149 -5.42 -14.37 -16.76
N TRP A 150 -6.14 -15.11 -15.91
CA TRP A 150 -6.04 -14.96 -14.46
C TRP A 150 -4.77 -15.62 -13.89
N PHE A 151 -4.26 -16.64 -14.60
CA PHE A 151 -3.04 -17.33 -14.23
C PHE A 151 -1.82 -16.50 -14.61
N ASN A 152 -1.03 -16.12 -13.62
CA ASN A 152 0.18 -15.34 -13.86
C ASN A 152 1.28 -15.65 -12.84
N GLN A 153 2.37 -16.24 -13.34
CA GLN A 153 3.51 -16.65 -12.51
C GLN A 153 4.37 -15.47 -12.03
N SER A 154 4.36 -14.34 -12.75
CA SER A 154 5.11 -13.14 -12.39
C SER A 154 4.32 -12.16 -11.51
N ALA A 155 3.03 -12.44 -11.26
CA ALA A 155 2.14 -11.64 -10.40
C ALA A 155 2.70 -11.34 -9.00
N PRO A 156 3.40 -12.24 -8.27
CA PRO A 156 3.93 -11.94 -6.93
C PRO A 156 4.87 -10.73 -6.95
N VAL A 157 5.77 -10.70 -7.93
CA VAL A 157 6.76 -9.63 -8.09
C VAL A 157 6.08 -8.34 -8.54
N GLN A 158 5.13 -8.43 -9.49
CA GLN A 158 4.37 -7.26 -9.95
C GLN A 158 3.54 -6.66 -8.81
N PHE A 159 2.94 -7.47 -7.94
CA PHE A 159 2.14 -7.01 -6.81
C PHE A 159 3.00 -6.25 -5.79
N VAL A 160 4.18 -6.77 -5.47
CA VAL A 160 5.16 -6.06 -4.62
C VAL A 160 5.58 -4.74 -5.26
N LEU A 161 5.96 -4.74 -6.55
CA LEU A 161 6.40 -3.52 -7.23
C LEU A 161 5.28 -2.49 -7.38
N SER A 162 4.04 -2.91 -7.61
CA SER A 162 2.87 -2.02 -7.62
C SER A 162 2.63 -1.35 -6.26
N ALA A 163 2.80 -2.10 -5.16
CA ALA A 163 2.68 -1.56 -3.81
C ALA A 163 3.82 -0.56 -3.50
N VAL A 164 5.04 -0.81 -3.98
CA VAL A 164 6.16 0.14 -3.87
C VAL A 164 5.91 1.38 -4.73
N ALA A 165 5.61 1.22 -6.01
CA ALA A 165 5.42 2.32 -6.95
C ALA A 165 4.29 3.27 -6.51
N GLY A 166 3.10 2.72 -6.25
CA GLY A 166 1.93 3.48 -5.81
C GLY A 166 2.05 3.97 -4.37
N GLY A 167 2.58 3.15 -3.46
CA GLY A 167 2.73 3.52 -2.04
C GLY A 167 3.73 4.64 -1.82
N VAL A 168 4.87 4.63 -2.52
CA VAL A 168 5.86 5.71 -2.45
C VAL A 168 5.35 6.97 -3.16
N ALA A 169 4.60 6.83 -4.26
CA ALA A 169 3.94 7.96 -4.92
C ALA A 169 2.92 8.65 -4.00
N LEU A 170 2.08 7.87 -3.31
CA LEU A 170 1.13 8.37 -2.33
C LEU A 170 1.83 9.05 -1.16
N LEU A 171 2.91 8.45 -0.66
CA LEU A 171 3.72 9.07 0.39
C LEU A 171 4.30 10.40 -0.09
N PHE A 172 4.84 10.49 -1.31
CA PHE A 172 5.34 11.74 -1.87
C PHE A 172 4.24 12.81 -1.94
N PHE A 173 3.07 12.45 -2.49
CA PHE A 173 1.92 13.32 -2.59
C PHE A 173 1.50 13.88 -1.22
N LEU A 174 1.26 13.00 -0.26
CA LEU A 174 0.83 13.38 1.09
C LEU A 174 1.93 14.08 1.88
N SER A 175 3.20 13.75 1.63
CA SER A 175 4.34 14.46 2.22
C SER A 175 4.35 15.94 1.82
N ILE A 176 4.02 16.26 0.57
CA ILE A 176 3.91 17.65 0.12
C ILE A 176 2.71 18.33 0.79
N VAL A 177 1.56 17.66 0.87
CA VAL A 177 0.38 18.20 1.55
C VAL A 177 0.70 18.51 3.02
N VAL A 178 1.29 17.56 3.75
CA VAL A 178 1.56 17.72 5.18
C VAL A 178 2.72 18.67 5.45
N PHE A 179 3.88 18.49 4.81
CA PHE A 179 5.12 19.20 5.17
C PHE A 179 5.41 20.45 4.33
N ARG A 180 4.63 20.73 3.29
CA ARG A 180 4.76 21.97 2.51
C ARG A 180 3.56 22.88 2.63
N ILE A 181 2.35 22.33 2.71
CA ILE A 181 1.11 23.10 2.83
C ILE A 181 0.72 23.29 4.30
N MET A 182 0.61 22.20 5.06
CA MET A 182 0.12 22.29 6.46
C MET A 182 1.20 22.70 7.45
N ARG A 183 2.43 22.20 7.29
CA ARG A 183 3.56 22.41 8.21
C ARG A 183 4.84 22.71 7.43
N PRO A 184 4.96 23.91 6.83
CA PRO A 184 6.12 24.25 6.00
C PRO A 184 7.43 24.22 6.80
N GLY A 185 8.50 23.76 6.17
CA GLY A 185 9.88 23.82 6.72
C GLY A 185 10.33 22.58 7.51
N LEU A 186 9.45 21.62 7.78
CA LEU A 186 9.80 20.42 8.57
C LEU A 186 10.70 19.43 7.83
N VAL A 187 10.70 19.44 6.50
CA VAL A 187 11.44 18.48 5.67
C VAL A 187 12.12 19.22 4.53
N LYS A 188 13.39 18.92 4.29
CA LYS A 188 14.16 19.50 3.19
C LYS A 188 13.63 19.03 1.84
N ASP A 189 13.62 19.93 0.85
CA ASP A 189 13.09 19.66 -0.49
C ASP A 189 13.76 18.47 -1.21
N ASP A 190 15.05 18.24 -0.94
CA ASP A 190 15.81 17.11 -1.49
C ASP A 190 15.22 15.75 -1.14
N VAL A 191 14.60 15.63 0.03
CA VAL A 191 13.96 14.39 0.50
C VAL A 191 12.76 14.06 -0.39
N PHE A 192 11.95 15.06 -0.74
CA PHE A 192 10.80 14.86 -1.64
C PHE A 192 11.24 14.45 -3.05
N TYR A 193 12.33 15.04 -3.58
CA TYR A 193 12.86 14.64 -4.87
C TYR A 193 13.39 13.19 -4.85
N ASP A 194 14.03 12.77 -3.77
CA ASP A 194 14.47 11.37 -3.63
C ASP A 194 13.27 10.41 -3.54
N LEU A 195 12.19 10.79 -2.84
CA LEU A 195 10.92 10.05 -2.82
C LEU A 195 10.33 9.87 -4.23
N ALA A 196 10.22 10.96 -4.98
CA ALA A 196 9.73 10.93 -6.35
C ALA A 196 10.57 10.00 -7.22
N ARG A 197 11.91 10.04 -7.09
CA ARG A 197 12.82 9.17 -7.86
C ARG A 197 12.64 7.69 -7.54
N ILE A 198 12.46 7.34 -6.26
CA ILE A 198 12.21 5.95 -5.85
C ILE A 198 10.90 5.46 -6.46
N SER A 199 9.83 6.24 -6.37
CA SER A 199 8.55 5.91 -7.01
C SER A 199 8.68 5.79 -8.52
N GLY A 200 9.39 6.71 -9.17
CA GLY A 200 9.63 6.69 -10.62
C GLY A 200 10.38 5.45 -11.08
N ALA A 201 11.47 5.08 -10.39
CA ALA A 201 12.23 3.87 -10.67
C ALA A 201 11.37 2.61 -10.52
N ALA A 202 10.62 2.49 -9.42
CA ALA A 202 9.72 1.37 -9.19
C ALA A 202 8.61 1.29 -10.23
N THR A 203 8.05 2.44 -10.65
CA THR A 203 7.02 2.52 -11.69
C THR A 203 7.55 2.03 -13.03
N LEU A 204 8.74 2.48 -13.45
CA LEU A 204 9.34 2.04 -14.71
C LEU A 204 9.65 0.55 -14.71
N LEU A 205 10.19 0.03 -13.60
CA LEU A 205 10.44 -1.41 -13.46
C LEU A 205 9.15 -2.22 -13.52
N LEU A 206 8.09 -1.77 -12.85
CA LEU A 206 6.76 -2.37 -12.92
C LEU A 206 6.23 -2.35 -14.36
N THR A 207 6.30 -1.20 -15.04
CA THR A 207 5.85 -1.06 -16.43
C THR A 207 6.58 -2.01 -17.36
N TYR A 208 7.90 -2.13 -17.23
CA TYR A 208 8.68 -3.11 -17.98
C TYR A 208 8.15 -4.54 -17.76
N LEU A 209 7.96 -4.95 -16.50
CA LEU A 209 7.44 -6.29 -16.19
C LEU A 209 6.02 -6.49 -16.69
N ARG A 210 5.14 -5.48 -16.61
CA ARG A 210 3.76 -5.55 -17.15
C ARG A 210 3.74 -5.74 -18.66
N VAL A 211 4.58 -5.01 -19.38
CA VAL A 211 4.69 -5.13 -20.85
C VAL A 211 5.28 -6.48 -21.23
N TRP A 212 6.31 -6.94 -20.50
CA TRP A 212 6.89 -8.25 -20.71
C TRP A 212 5.89 -9.38 -20.47
N ASP A 213 5.17 -9.32 -19.35
CA ASP A 213 4.11 -10.26 -19.00
C ASP A 213 3.02 -10.30 -20.06
N TRP A 214 2.54 -9.14 -20.50
CA TRP A 214 1.58 -9.08 -21.61
C TRP A 214 2.12 -9.71 -22.89
N ALA A 215 3.39 -9.46 -23.24
CA ALA A 215 4.00 -10.05 -24.43
C ALA A 215 4.10 -11.58 -24.31
N VAL A 216 4.49 -12.11 -23.15
CA VAL A 216 4.52 -13.55 -22.91
C VAL A 216 3.13 -14.16 -23.01
N THR A 217 2.13 -13.55 -22.36
CA THR A 217 0.77 -14.10 -22.26
C THR A 217 -0.03 -13.95 -23.56
N ASN A 218 0.10 -12.85 -24.30
CA ASN A 218 -0.74 -12.56 -25.47
C ASN A 218 -0.02 -12.72 -26.80
N TYR A 219 1.30 -12.50 -26.86
CA TYR A 219 2.05 -12.51 -28.11
C TYR A 219 2.85 -13.81 -28.30
N TYR A 220 3.53 -14.31 -27.27
CA TYR A 220 4.39 -15.49 -27.36
C TYR A 220 3.73 -16.81 -26.95
N SER A 221 2.60 -16.78 -26.25
CA SER A 221 1.90 -18.00 -25.81
C SER A 221 1.27 -18.77 -26.97
N PHE A 222 0.88 -18.07 -28.04
CA PHE A 222 0.05 -18.56 -29.14
C PHE A 222 -1.22 -19.32 -28.67
N ASP A 223 -1.69 -19.00 -27.46
CA ASP A 223 -2.85 -19.65 -26.86
C ASP A 223 -4.14 -18.99 -27.37
N ARG A 224 -4.92 -19.76 -28.12
CA ARG A 224 -6.18 -19.30 -28.72
C ARG A 224 -7.22 -18.90 -27.67
N GLU A 225 -7.27 -19.59 -26.53
CA GLU A 225 -8.26 -19.30 -25.49
C GLU A 225 -7.96 -17.98 -24.81
N ILE A 226 -6.68 -17.68 -24.55
CA ILE A 226 -6.25 -16.40 -23.98
C ILE A 226 -6.54 -15.23 -24.93
N ALA A 227 -6.30 -15.43 -26.23
CA ALA A 227 -6.62 -14.43 -27.25
C ALA A 227 -8.14 -14.17 -27.32
N LEU A 228 -8.94 -15.23 -27.28
CA LEU A 228 -10.41 -15.15 -27.29
C LEU A 228 -10.94 -14.50 -26.01
N GLN A 229 -10.40 -14.82 -24.83
CA GLN A 229 -10.74 -14.15 -23.57
C GLN A 229 -10.47 -12.65 -23.65
N THR A 230 -9.31 -12.24 -24.19
CA THR A 230 -8.95 -10.83 -24.34
C THR A 230 -9.90 -10.12 -25.29
N GLN A 231 -10.23 -10.75 -26.44
CA GLN A 231 -11.18 -10.21 -27.41
C GLN A 231 -12.58 -10.06 -26.80
N LEU A 232 -13.07 -11.05 -26.05
CA LEU A 232 -14.36 -10.97 -25.38
C LEU A 232 -14.39 -9.89 -24.30
N LEU A 233 -13.33 -9.74 -23.52
CA LEU A 233 -13.22 -8.65 -22.54
C LEU A 233 -13.32 -7.29 -23.22
N ASP A 234 -12.65 -7.12 -24.37
CA ASP A 234 -12.68 -5.89 -25.17
C ASP A 234 -14.08 -5.55 -25.74
N THR A 235 -14.99 -6.54 -25.84
CA THR A 235 -16.38 -6.27 -26.25
C THR A 235 -17.23 -5.64 -25.14
N ILE A 236 -16.90 -5.88 -23.87
CA ILE A 236 -17.65 -5.33 -22.72
C ILE A 236 -17.03 -4.05 -22.22
N ALA A 237 -15.71 -4.04 -22.08
CA ALA A 237 -14.96 -2.97 -21.49
C ALA A 237 -13.69 -2.75 -22.31
N PRO A 238 -13.12 -1.53 -22.33
CA PRO A 238 -11.91 -1.24 -23.09
C PRO A 238 -10.66 -1.83 -22.39
N TYR A 239 -10.61 -3.15 -22.18
CA TYR A 239 -9.62 -3.86 -21.36
C TYR A 239 -8.21 -3.66 -21.91
N SER A 240 -7.98 -3.89 -23.20
CA SER A 240 -6.68 -3.68 -23.86
C SER A 240 -6.25 -2.21 -23.81
N LEU A 241 -7.19 -1.27 -23.95
CA LEU A 241 -6.89 0.17 -23.83
C LEU A 241 -6.47 0.52 -22.40
N THR A 242 -7.16 0.02 -21.38
CA THR A 242 -6.77 0.27 -19.98
C THR A 242 -5.38 -0.26 -19.67
N PHE A 243 -4.99 -1.40 -20.28
CA PHE A 243 -3.63 -1.90 -20.18
C PHE A 243 -2.62 -0.95 -20.85
N TRP A 244 -2.77 -0.68 -22.16
CA TRP A 244 -1.80 0.10 -22.91
C TRP A 244 -1.67 1.54 -22.43
N LEU A 245 -2.80 2.20 -22.16
CA LEU A 245 -2.79 3.57 -21.69
C LEU A 245 -2.46 3.65 -20.21
N GLY A 246 -3.17 2.87 -19.39
CA GLY A 246 -3.18 3.01 -17.93
C GLY A 246 -2.08 2.24 -17.19
N GLN A 247 -1.54 1.17 -17.76
CA GLN A 247 -0.49 0.34 -17.15
C GLN A 247 0.87 0.43 -17.86
N ALA A 248 0.87 0.76 -19.16
CA ALA A 248 2.08 0.91 -19.94
C ALA A 248 2.47 2.38 -20.20
N LEU A 249 1.73 3.09 -21.06
CA LEU A 249 2.14 4.40 -21.57
C LEU A 249 2.18 5.49 -20.47
N LEU A 250 1.07 5.72 -19.75
CA LEU A 250 1.02 6.76 -18.73
C LEU A 250 2.02 6.48 -17.60
N PRO A 251 2.12 5.25 -17.05
CA PRO A 251 3.14 4.94 -16.04
C PRO A 251 4.57 5.05 -16.55
N ALA A 252 4.86 4.73 -17.83
CA ALA A 252 6.18 4.95 -18.42
C ALA A 252 6.55 6.44 -18.44
N ILE A 253 5.62 7.29 -18.88
CA ILE A 253 5.80 8.75 -18.93
C ILE A 253 5.99 9.30 -17.51
N ALA A 254 5.08 8.97 -16.60
CA ALA A 254 5.12 9.41 -15.21
C ALA A 254 6.40 8.95 -14.51
N GLY A 255 6.76 7.67 -14.67
CA GLY A 255 7.96 7.07 -14.11
C GLY A 255 9.22 7.77 -14.59
N GLY A 256 9.30 8.12 -15.89
CA GLY A 256 10.40 8.88 -16.47
C GLY A 256 10.57 10.28 -15.85
N PHE A 257 9.47 11.03 -15.73
CA PHE A 257 9.50 12.37 -15.13
C PHE A 257 9.80 12.35 -13.63
N LEU A 258 9.24 11.38 -12.89
CA LEU A 258 9.51 11.18 -11.47
C LEU A 258 10.97 10.75 -11.23
N LEU A 259 11.54 9.90 -12.07
CA LEU A 259 12.95 9.54 -12.02
C LEU A 259 13.86 10.75 -12.31
N ALA A 260 13.40 11.66 -13.16
CA ALA A 260 14.06 12.93 -13.48
C ALA A 260 13.73 14.06 -12.50
N ALA A 261 13.13 13.79 -11.33
CA ALA A 261 12.61 14.82 -10.42
C ALA A 261 13.63 15.91 -10.03
N LYS A 262 14.91 15.54 -9.82
CA LYS A 262 15.99 16.50 -9.50
C LYS A 262 16.36 17.45 -10.64
N ARG A 263 16.04 17.08 -11.88
CA ARG A 263 16.21 17.92 -13.08
C ARG A 263 14.97 18.80 -13.31
N VAL A 264 13.77 18.25 -13.13
CA VAL A 264 12.50 18.96 -13.33
C VAL A 264 12.28 20.04 -12.28
N ARG A 265 12.58 19.76 -11.00
CA ARG A 265 12.49 20.70 -9.86
C ARG A 265 11.16 21.45 -9.71
N SER A 266 10.08 20.94 -10.30
CA SER A 266 8.73 21.53 -10.22
C SER A 266 7.81 20.61 -9.43
N PHE A 267 7.50 21.00 -8.19
CA PHE A 267 6.62 20.20 -7.33
C PHE A 267 5.21 20.03 -7.88
N ARG A 268 4.61 21.09 -8.44
CA ARG A 268 3.25 21.01 -9.02
C ARG A 268 3.18 19.96 -10.13
N PHE A 269 4.17 19.95 -11.00
CA PHE A 269 4.25 18.96 -12.08
C PHE A 269 4.51 17.55 -11.54
N LEU A 270 5.44 17.39 -10.58
CA LEU A 270 5.74 16.10 -9.99
C LEU A 270 4.57 15.50 -9.21
N ILE A 271 3.74 16.34 -8.57
CA ILE A 271 2.49 15.92 -7.91
C ILE A 271 1.53 15.31 -8.93
N VAL A 272 1.31 15.97 -10.06
CA VAL A 272 0.46 15.45 -11.14
C VAL A 272 1.04 14.14 -11.70
N MET A 273 2.35 14.04 -11.87
CA MET A 273 2.97 12.79 -12.31
C MET A 273 2.85 11.68 -11.26
N ALA A 274 2.90 12.01 -9.96
CA ALA A 274 2.75 11.04 -8.88
C ALA A 274 1.34 10.46 -8.75
N THR A 275 0.29 11.12 -9.26
CA THR A 275 -1.06 10.52 -9.25
C THR A 275 -1.14 9.30 -10.19
N ILE A 276 -0.36 9.29 -11.27
CA ILE A 276 -0.41 8.22 -12.28
C ILE A 276 0.02 6.85 -11.68
N PRO A 277 1.15 6.69 -10.97
CA PRO A 277 1.48 5.43 -10.29
C PRO A 277 0.44 4.97 -9.26
N ILE A 278 -0.24 5.91 -8.58
CA ILE A 278 -1.33 5.58 -7.63
C ILE A 278 -2.51 4.96 -8.38
N PHE A 279 -2.96 5.60 -9.46
CA PHE A 279 -4.02 5.06 -10.31
C PHE A 279 -3.61 3.77 -11.01
N ASN A 280 -2.35 3.64 -11.44
CA ASN A 280 -1.83 2.41 -12.04
C ASN A 280 -1.92 1.23 -11.06
N ALA A 281 -1.58 1.42 -9.78
CA ALA A 281 -1.71 0.37 -8.78
C ALA A 281 -3.17 -0.09 -8.59
N ILE A 282 -4.12 0.85 -8.58
CA ILE A 282 -5.56 0.57 -8.51
C ILE A 282 -6.02 -0.17 -9.77
N LEU A 283 -5.67 0.35 -10.95
CA LEU A 283 -6.08 -0.19 -12.23
C LEU A 283 -5.51 -1.60 -12.46
N MET A 284 -4.28 -1.85 -12.04
CA MET A 284 -3.70 -3.18 -12.07
C MET A 284 -4.53 -4.16 -11.23
N ARG A 285 -4.87 -3.80 -9.98
CA ARG A 285 -5.72 -4.65 -9.12
C ARG A 285 -7.11 -4.85 -9.72
N TRP A 286 -7.68 -3.82 -10.32
CA TRP A 286 -8.95 -3.92 -11.04
C TRP A 286 -8.84 -4.91 -12.20
N ASN A 287 -7.86 -4.77 -13.08
CA ASN A 287 -7.72 -5.61 -14.27
C ASN A 287 -7.50 -7.09 -13.94
N TYR A 288 -6.72 -7.42 -12.90
CA TYR A 288 -6.55 -8.80 -12.45
C TYR A 288 -7.86 -9.44 -11.95
N ASN A 289 -8.70 -8.69 -11.24
CA ASN A 289 -9.97 -9.22 -10.74
C ASN A 289 -11.05 -9.23 -11.82
N PHE A 290 -11.08 -8.19 -12.66
CA PHE A 290 -12.02 -8.06 -13.76
C PHE A 290 -11.84 -9.16 -14.80
N SER A 291 -10.61 -9.40 -15.27
CA SER A 291 -10.35 -10.43 -16.29
C SER A 291 -10.77 -11.82 -15.83
N GLY A 292 -10.47 -12.16 -14.57
CA GLY A 292 -10.78 -13.46 -13.99
C GLY A 292 -12.26 -13.71 -13.68
N LEU A 293 -12.97 -12.68 -13.22
CA LEU A 293 -14.38 -12.80 -12.86
C LEU A 293 -15.31 -12.70 -14.07
N ILE A 294 -14.98 -11.85 -15.05
CA ILE A 294 -15.84 -11.56 -16.20
C ILE A 294 -15.64 -12.58 -17.32
N ALA A 295 -14.40 -12.94 -17.66
CA ALA A 295 -14.09 -13.90 -18.72
C ALA A 295 -13.54 -15.20 -18.15
N SER A 296 -14.43 -15.99 -17.54
CA SER A 296 -14.05 -17.25 -16.88
C SER A 296 -14.06 -18.44 -17.84
N ILE A 297 -13.16 -19.41 -17.62
CA ILE A 297 -13.13 -20.67 -18.39
C ILE A 297 -13.96 -21.73 -17.64
N THR A 298 -14.79 -22.46 -18.38
CA THR A 298 -15.56 -23.60 -17.87
C THR A 298 -14.64 -24.69 -17.30
N TYR A 299 -15.11 -25.37 -16.26
CA TYR A 299 -14.38 -26.47 -15.61
C TYR A 299 -14.30 -27.77 -16.43
N ASP A 300 -14.98 -27.87 -17.56
CA ASP A 300 -14.94 -29.05 -18.41
C ASP A 300 -13.55 -29.18 -19.07
N PRO A 301 -12.76 -30.23 -18.71
CA PRO A 301 -11.41 -30.40 -19.23
C PRO A 301 -11.37 -30.81 -20.70
N PHE A 302 -12.48 -31.27 -21.29
CA PHE A 302 -12.52 -31.76 -22.67
C PHE A 302 -13.07 -30.71 -23.65
N THR A 303 -13.96 -29.82 -23.18
CA THR A 303 -14.51 -28.72 -23.99
C THR A 303 -14.49 -27.38 -23.24
N PRO A 304 -13.30 -26.83 -22.95
CA PRO A 304 -13.20 -25.53 -22.29
C PRO A 304 -13.87 -24.47 -23.17
N ASN A 305 -14.77 -23.70 -22.56
CA ASN A 305 -15.45 -22.59 -23.20
C ASN A 305 -15.29 -21.34 -22.32
N VAL A 306 -15.17 -20.18 -22.95
CA VAL A 306 -15.12 -18.91 -22.23
C VAL A 306 -16.55 -18.44 -21.95
N ILE A 307 -16.91 -18.36 -20.67
CA ILE A 307 -18.19 -17.83 -20.19
C ILE A 307 -18.01 -16.38 -19.79
N LEU A 308 -18.89 -15.54 -20.32
CA LEU A 308 -18.96 -14.12 -20.02
C LEU A 308 -19.93 -13.87 -18.87
N ASN A 309 -19.42 -13.39 -17.74
CA ASN A 309 -20.23 -13.03 -16.58
C ASN A 309 -20.50 -11.53 -16.57
N SER A 310 -21.67 -11.12 -16.09
CA SER A 310 -22.00 -9.72 -15.85
C SER A 310 -21.89 -9.40 -14.36
N TYR A 311 -21.23 -8.30 -14.03
CA TYR A 311 -21.17 -7.78 -12.66
C TYR A 311 -21.50 -6.28 -12.67
N THR A 312 -22.46 -5.90 -11.83
CA THR A 312 -22.86 -4.52 -11.60
C THR A 312 -22.82 -4.26 -10.10
N PRO A 313 -21.96 -3.35 -9.61
CA PRO A 313 -21.83 -3.10 -8.18
C PRO A 313 -23.16 -2.64 -7.57
N THR A 314 -23.51 -3.20 -6.42
CA THR A 314 -24.69 -2.78 -5.68
C THR A 314 -24.44 -1.48 -4.93
N TRP A 315 -25.51 -0.78 -4.53
CA TRP A 315 -25.39 0.44 -3.72
C TRP A 315 -24.70 0.16 -2.36
N VAL A 316 -24.82 -1.06 -1.83
CA VAL A 316 -24.21 -1.49 -0.56
C VAL A 316 -22.69 -1.52 -0.68
N GLU A 317 -22.16 -2.00 -1.81
CA GLU A 317 -20.72 -2.00 -2.08
C GLU A 317 -20.16 -0.56 -2.13
N PHE A 318 -20.88 0.36 -2.77
CA PHE A 318 -20.52 1.78 -2.74
C PHE A 318 -20.60 2.39 -1.33
N ALA A 319 -21.60 2.01 -0.53
CA ALA A 319 -21.74 2.49 0.84
C ALA A 319 -20.57 2.02 1.73
N ILE A 320 -20.16 0.75 1.61
CA ILE A 320 -19.01 0.20 2.33
C ILE A 320 -17.71 0.89 1.87
N ALA A 321 -17.51 1.05 0.56
CA ALA A 321 -16.34 1.75 0.03
C ALA A 321 -16.27 3.21 0.53
N GLY A 322 -17.41 3.91 0.53
CA GLY A 322 -17.53 5.26 1.06
C GLY A 322 -17.24 5.35 2.55
N MET A 323 -17.72 4.39 3.34
CA MET A 323 -17.45 4.31 4.78
C MET A 323 -15.95 4.10 5.06
N VAL A 324 -15.31 3.16 4.36
CA VAL A 324 -13.88 2.87 4.53
C VAL A 324 -13.03 4.09 4.13
N LEU A 325 -13.37 4.75 3.03
CA LEU A 325 -12.69 5.96 2.59
C LEU A 325 -12.88 7.11 3.60
N SER A 326 -14.10 7.29 4.12
CA SER A 326 -14.41 8.31 5.12
C SER A 326 -13.63 8.09 6.41
N TYR A 327 -13.55 6.84 6.89
CA TYR A 327 -12.71 6.47 8.03
C TYR A 327 -11.24 6.82 7.77
N TRP A 328 -10.71 6.45 6.60
CA TRP A 328 -9.31 6.72 6.26
C TRP A 328 -9.01 8.22 6.24
N LEU A 329 -9.85 9.01 5.57
CA LEU A 329 -9.69 10.47 5.46
C LEU A 329 -9.84 11.16 6.82
N LEU A 330 -10.83 10.75 7.63
CA LEU A 330 -11.03 11.27 8.97
C LEU A 330 -9.80 11.01 9.84
N MET A 331 -9.35 9.75 9.92
CA MET A 331 -8.20 9.38 10.72
C MET A 331 -6.91 10.04 10.23
N PHE A 332 -6.70 10.13 8.91
CA PHE A 332 -5.56 10.83 8.33
C PHE A 332 -5.58 12.32 8.66
N SER A 333 -6.72 12.99 8.54
CA SER A 333 -6.84 14.43 8.83
C SER A 333 -6.59 14.74 10.32
N LEU A 334 -7.10 13.91 11.22
CA LEU A 334 -6.82 14.00 12.66
C LEU A 334 -5.32 13.77 12.92
N ALA A 335 -4.75 12.73 12.35
CA ALA A 335 -3.35 12.40 12.52
C ALA A 335 -2.42 13.50 11.97
N ALA A 336 -2.69 14.03 10.77
CA ALA A 336 -1.92 15.13 10.18
C ALA A 336 -2.00 16.42 11.01
N ARG A 337 -3.14 16.68 11.65
CA ARG A 337 -3.35 17.86 12.49
C ARG A 337 -2.72 17.73 13.88
N TYR A 338 -2.84 16.58 14.53
CA TYR A 338 -2.50 16.42 15.94
C TYR A 338 -1.18 15.69 16.19
N LEU A 339 -0.75 14.72 15.36
CA LEU A 339 0.46 13.97 15.67
C LEU A 339 1.74 14.83 15.62
N PRO A 340 2.69 14.59 16.55
CA PRO A 340 4.01 15.20 16.51
C PRO A 340 4.90 14.45 15.50
N PHE A 341 5.18 15.10 14.36
CA PHE A 341 6.13 14.55 13.37
C PHE A 341 7.60 14.85 13.73
N HIS A 342 7.87 15.70 14.73
CA HIS A 342 9.22 16.02 15.24
C HIS A 342 9.45 15.46 16.65
N ARG A 343 10.71 15.24 17.03
CA ARG A 343 11.09 15.01 18.42
C ARG A 343 11.08 16.34 19.19
N PRO A 344 10.63 16.38 20.46
CA PRO A 344 10.76 17.57 21.29
C PRO A 344 12.25 17.87 21.53
N GLY A 345 12.78 18.96 20.97
CA GLY A 345 14.16 19.43 21.21
C GLY A 345 14.98 19.82 19.98
N GLU A 346 14.54 19.50 18.75
CA GLU A 346 15.15 20.07 17.53
C GLU A 346 14.48 21.42 17.24
N GLU A 347 15.12 22.50 17.71
CA GLU A 347 14.74 23.86 17.37
C GLU A 347 14.67 24.03 15.85
N THR A 348 13.50 24.43 15.35
CA THR A 348 13.36 24.93 14.00
C THR A 348 14.14 26.25 13.91
N HIS A 349 15.39 26.21 13.45
CA HIS A 349 16.00 27.43 12.94
C HIS A 349 15.16 27.87 11.73
N PRO A 350 14.50 29.05 11.79
CA PRO A 350 13.82 29.57 10.61
C PRO A 350 14.88 29.81 9.54
N ALA A 351 14.81 29.07 8.45
CA ALA A 351 15.59 29.36 7.27
C ALA A 351 15.06 30.68 6.68
N HIS A 352 15.86 31.74 6.85
CA HIS A 352 15.72 33.00 6.13
C HIS A 352 15.97 32.84 4.64
#